data_AF-A0A3M5BJQ5-F1
#
_entry.id   AF-A0A3M5BJQ5-F1
#
_cell.length_a   1.000
_cell.length_b   1.000
_cell.length_c   1.000
_cell.angle_alpha   90.00
_cell.angle_beta   90.00
_cell.angle_gamma   90.00
#
_symmetry.space_group_name_H-M   'P 1'
#
loop_
_entity.id
_entity.type
_entity.pdbx_description
1 polymer ?
#
loop_
_entity_poly.entity_id
_entity_poly.type
_entity_poly.pdbx_seq_one_letter_code
_entity_poly.pdbx_strand_id
1 'polypeptide(L)'
;MVRHPETGRRSLFVNSGFTSHIVQLSAGESRTLLNMLFDLIAREPSLSCRVRWEPNTLVFWDNRCTQHHAVWDYFPHSRYGERVTILGGRPKA
;
A
#
# COMPACT_ATOMS: atom_id res chain seq x y z
N MET A 1 2.44 -10.41 -9.73
CA MET A 1 2.15 -10.93 -8.38
C MET A 1 3.49 -11.30 -7.75
N VAL A 2 3.70 -11.00 -6.47
CA VAL A 2 4.99 -11.18 -5.77
C VAL A 2 4.81 -12.17 -4.63
N ARG A 3 5.83 -12.95 -4.32
CA ARG A 3 5.85 -13.83 -3.13
C ARG A 3 6.59 -13.16 -1.99
N HIS A 4 5.98 -13.16 -0.82
CA HIS A 4 6.62 -12.70 0.40
C HIS A 4 7.80 -13.64 0.75
N PRO A 5 9.02 -13.14 0.98
CA PRO A 5 10.21 -13.97 1.09
C PRO A 5 10.18 -14.91 2.30
N GLU A 6 9.59 -14.47 3.42
CA GLU A 6 9.53 -15.29 4.65
C GLU A 6 8.28 -16.20 4.71
N THR A 7 7.11 -15.69 4.35
CA THR A 7 5.84 -16.43 4.49
C THR A 7 5.46 -17.23 3.24
N GLY A 8 6.10 -16.99 2.09
CA GLY A 8 5.76 -17.62 0.80
C GLY A 8 4.40 -17.21 0.21
N ARG A 9 3.61 -16.40 0.94
CA ARG A 9 2.27 -15.96 0.53
C ARG A 9 2.35 -15.05 -0.69
N ARG A 10 1.37 -15.19 -1.58
CA ARG A 10 1.21 -14.31 -2.74
C ARG A 10 0.65 -12.97 -2.29
N SER A 11 1.18 -11.90 -2.86
CA SER A 11 0.77 -10.52 -2.62
C SER A 11 0.57 -9.77 -3.93
N LEU A 12 -0.42 -8.88 -3.94
CA LEU A 12 -0.62 -7.91 -5.01
C LEU A 12 0.38 -6.78 -4.83
N PHE A 13 1.26 -6.59 -5.81
CA PHE A 13 2.32 -5.58 -5.78
C PHE A 13 2.02 -4.51 -6.83
N VAL A 14 1.11 -3.61 -6.46
CA VAL A 14 0.61 -2.51 -7.31
C VAL A 14 0.18 -1.38 -6.38
N ASN A 15 0.36 -0.12 -6.77
CA ASN A 15 -0.22 1.01 -6.03
C ASN A 15 -0.41 2.22 -6.95
N SER A 16 -1.42 3.03 -6.66
CA SER A 16 -1.82 4.17 -7.50
C SER A 16 -0.81 5.32 -7.51
N GLY A 17 0.04 5.44 -6.49
CA GLY A 17 1.03 6.51 -6.39
C GLY A 17 2.29 6.30 -7.24
N PHE A 18 2.65 5.05 -7.53
CA PHE A 18 3.93 4.70 -8.18
C PHE A 18 3.77 3.84 -9.43
N THR A 19 2.68 3.09 -9.58
CA THR A 19 2.49 2.21 -10.74
C THR A 19 2.01 3.02 -11.94
N SER A 20 2.81 3.04 -13.01
CA SER A 20 2.49 3.80 -14.22
C SER A 20 1.66 3.02 -15.24
N HIS A 21 2.06 1.79 -15.55
CA HIS A 21 1.39 0.94 -16.54
C HIS A 21 1.74 -0.54 -16.34
N ILE A 22 0.97 -1.40 -17.00
CA ILE A 22 1.23 -2.83 -17.12
C ILE A 22 1.96 -3.04 -18.44
N VAL A 23 3.16 -3.61 -18.36
CA VAL A 23 3.97 -3.93 -19.55
C VAL A 23 3.19 -4.88 -20.44
N GLN A 24 3.35 -4.73 -21.76
CA GLN A 24 2.71 -5.55 -22.80
C GLN A 24 1.21 -5.30 -23.01
N LEU A 25 0.60 -4.35 -22.29
CA LEU A 25 -0.77 -3.92 -22.54
C LEU A 25 -0.79 -2.54 -23.22
N SER A 26 -1.84 -2.29 -24.01
CA SER A 26 -2.11 -0.93 -24.48
C SER A 26 -2.44 -0.02 -23.30
N ALA A 27 -2.31 1.30 -23.52
CA ALA A 27 -2.63 2.28 -22.48
C ALA A 27 -4.08 2.17 -21.98
N GLY A 28 -5.03 1.87 -22.87
CA GLY A 28 -6.44 1.68 -22.54
C GLY A 28 -6.66 0.49 -21.61
N GLU A 29 -6.13 -0.69 -21.99
CA GLU A 29 -6.23 -1.92 -21.21
C GLU A 29 -5.53 -1.79 -19.86
N SER A 30 -4.29 -1.27 -19.87
CA SER A 30 -3.50 -1.07 -18.66
C SER A 30 -4.25 -0.19 -17.66
N ARG A 31 -4.79 0.94 -18.10
CA ARG A 31 -5.55 1.86 -17.24
C ARG A 31 -6.79 1.20 -16.66
N THR A 32 -7.56 0.47 -17.49
CA THR A 32 -8.78 -0.21 -17.02
C THR A 32 -8.44 -1.25 -15.95
N LEU A 33 -7.44 -2.09 -16.17
CA LEU A 33 -7.03 -3.10 -15.19
C LEU A 33 -6.48 -2.48 -13.91
N LEU A 34 -5.62 -1.47 -14.02
CA LEU A 34 -5.05 -0.79 -12.85
C LEU A 34 -6.15 -0.11 -12.03
N ASN A 35 -7.11 0.57 -12.66
CA ASN A 35 -8.23 1.18 -11.96
C ASN A 35 -9.04 0.14 -11.18
N MET A 36 -9.34 -1.02 -11.78
CA MET A 36 -10.04 -2.09 -11.07
C MET A 36 -9.25 -2.58 -9.84
N LEU A 37 -7.93 -2.74 -9.95
CA LEU A 37 -7.08 -3.14 -8.83
C LEU A 37 -7.04 -2.07 -7.73
N PHE A 38 -6.94 -0.79 -8.11
CA PHE A 38 -6.93 0.33 -7.16
C PHE A 38 -8.27 0.48 -6.45
N ASP A 39 -9.38 0.38 -7.19
CA ASP A 39 -10.73 0.44 -6.63
C ASP A 39 -10.97 -0.71 -5.64
N LEU A 40 -10.52 -1.92 -5.96
CA LEU A 40 -10.60 -3.05 -5.03
C LEU A 40 -9.88 -2.76 -3.71
N ILE A 41 -8.63 -2.29 -3.78
CA ILE A 41 -7.83 -1.96 -2.59
C ILE A 41 -8.48 -0.83 -1.77
N ALA A 42 -9.01 0.19 -2.44
CA ALA A 42 -9.54 1.38 -1.79
C ALA A 42 -10.94 1.18 -1.18
N ARG A 43 -11.77 0.32 -1.79
CA ARG A 43 -13.19 0.19 -1.45
C ARG A 43 -13.50 -1.00 -0.57
N GLU A 44 -12.67 -2.04 -0.57
CA GLU A 44 -12.94 -3.28 0.16
C GLU A 44 -12.55 -3.15 1.65
N PRO A 45 -13.52 -3.05 2.58
CA PRO A 45 -13.21 -2.80 3.98
C PRO A 45 -12.48 -3.96 4.65
N SER A 46 -12.71 -5.21 4.19
CA SER A 46 -12.04 -6.39 4.74
C SER A 46 -10.52 -6.42 4.48
N LEU A 47 -10.03 -5.64 3.51
CA LEU A 47 -8.61 -5.47 3.24
C LEU A 47 -7.97 -4.34 4.08
N SER A 48 -8.77 -3.62 4.87
CA SER A 48 -8.34 -2.42 5.59
C SER A 48 -8.43 -2.58 7.10
N CYS A 49 -7.54 -1.90 7.81
CA CYS A 49 -7.68 -1.59 9.22
C CYS A 49 -7.32 -0.12 9.43
N ARG A 50 -7.87 0.50 10.48
CA ARG A 50 -7.61 1.91 10.80
C ARG A 50 -6.96 2.02 12.18
N VAL A 51 -5.74 2.51 12.20
CA VAL A 51 -5.06 2.88 13.44
C VAL A 51 -5.53 4.25 13.90
N ARG A 52 -6.05 4.33 15.13
CA ARG A 52 -6.24 5.60 15.85
C ARG A 52 -4.98 5.88 16.64
N TRP A 53 -4.42 7.07 16.45
CA TRP A 53 -3.12 7.44 17.03
C TRP A 53 -3.32 8.16 18.36
N GLU A 54 -2.58 7.73 19.37
CA GLU A 54 -2.45 8.39 20.67
C GLU A 54 -0.95 8.61 20.97
N PRO A 55 -0.60 9.53 21.89
CA PRO A 55 0.79 9.70 22.30
C PRO A 55 1.45 8.37 22.67
N ASN A 56 2.68 8.15 22.18
CA ASN A 56 3.46 6.92 22.35
C ASN A 56 2.92 5.67 21.63
N THR A 57 1.93 5.80 20.74
CA THR A 57 1.53 4.70 19.84
C THR A 57 2.67 4.34 18.90
N LEU A 58 3.11 3.09 18.92
CA LEU A 58 4.09 2.53 18.00
C LEU A 58 3.42 1.51 17.07
N VAL A 59 3.60 1.69 15.77
CA VAL A 59 3.03 0.80 14.74
C VAL A 59 4.16 0.20 13.91
N PHE A 60 4.10 -1.12 13.71
CA PHE A 60 4.89 -1.82 12.73
C PHE A 60 3.99 -2.26 11.59
N TRP A 61 4.40 -2.02 10.36
CA TRP A 61 3.74 -2.58 9.17
C TRP A 61 4.77 -3.19 8.23
N ASP A 62 4.37 -4.25 7.54
CA ASP A 62 5.23 -4.90 6.56
C ASP A 62 5.03 -4.27 5.18
N ASN A 63 5.98 -3.45 4.75
CA ASN A 63 5.91 -2.72 3.49
C ASN A 63 5.99 -3.62 2.23
N ARG A 64 6.19 -4.93 2.38
CA ARG A 64 6.22 -5.92 1.28
C ARG A 64 4.83 -6.40 0.90
N CYS A 65 3.86 -6.32 1.83
CA CYS A 65 2.51 -6.85 1.64
C CYS A 65 1.38 -5.93 2.11
N THR A 66 1.70 -4.72 2.58
CA THR A 66 0.69 -3.74 3.02
C THR A 66 0.80 -2.44 2.23
N GLN A 67 -0.33 -1.73 2.12
CA GLN A 67 -0.39 -0.35 1.68
C GLN A 67 -0.95 0.49 2.83
N HIS A 68 -0.61 1.78 2.86
CA HIS A 68 -1.08 2.71 3.87
C HIS A 68 -1.44 4.06 3.23
N HIS A 69 -2.38 4.75 3.86
CA HIS A 69 -2.88 6.04 3.41
C HIS A 69 -2.95 7.03 4.58
N ALA A 70 -2.37 8.21 4.40
CA ALA A 70 -2.47 9.29 5.37
C ALA A 70 -3.83 9.98 5.23
N VAL A 71 -4.63 9.99 6.29
CA VAL A 71 -5.90 10.72 6.31
C VAL A 71 -5.64 12.13 6.84
N TRP A 72 -6.02 13.14 6.06
CA TRP A 72 -5.87 14.55 6.41
C TRP A 72 -7.18 15.13 6.96
N ASP A 73 -7.61 14.62 8.11
CA ASP A 73 -8.89 14.94 8.76
C ASP A 73 -8.75 15.73 10.07
N TYR A 74 -7.63 16.44 10.24
CA TYR A 74 -7.24 17.06 11.51
C TYR A 74 -7.01 18.58 11.46
N PHE A 75 -7.43 19.27 10.40
CA PHE A 75 -7.39 20.74 10.37
C PHE A 75 -8.23 21.33 11.53
N PRO A 76 -7.77 22.39 12.23
CA PRO A 76 -6.56 23.20 12.01
C PRO A 76 -5.32 22.71 12.78
N HIS A 77 -5.37 21.52 13.37
CA HIS A 77 -4.27 20.99 14.16
C HIS A 77 -3.08 20.55 13.30
N SER A 78 -1.92 20.42 13.94
CA SER A 78 -0.72 19.83 13.34
C SER A 78 -0.53 18.40 13.85
N ARG A 79 0.09 17.56 13.03
CA ARG A 79 0.42 16.17 13.37
C ARG A 79 1.87 15.88 13.03
N TYR A 80 2.58 15.26 13.98
CA TYR A 80 3.99 14.88 13.85
C TYR A 80 4.16 13.40 14.20
N GLY A 81 5.16 12.76 13.58
CA GLY A 81 5.55 11.39 13.88
C GLY A 81 6.90 11.07 13.25
N GLU A 82 7.66 10.19 13.90
CA GLU A 82 8.94 9.70 13.41
C GLU A 82 8.75 8.33 12.76
N ARG A 83 9.55 8.04 11.73
CA ARG A 83 9.52 6.76 11.03
C ARG A 83 10.94 6.26 10.79
N VAL A 84 11.16 5.00 11.13
CA VAL A 84 12.34 4.23 10.74
C VAL A 84 11.93 3.20 9.70
N THR A 85 12.75 3.05 8.66
CA THR A 85 12.53 2.06 7.59
C THR A 85 13.64 1.03 7.61
N ILE A 86 13.26 -0.25 7.63
CA ILE A 86 14.21 -1.35 7.45
C ILE A 86 14.40 -1.57 5.94
N LEU A 87 15.66 -1.66 5.50
CA LEU A 87 15.97 -1.90 4.09
C LEU A 87 15.49 -3.28 3.64
N GLY A 88 14.79 -3.31 2.51
CA GLY A 88 14.30 -4.55 1.89
C GLY A 88 15.13 -4.98 0.67
N GLY A 89 14.93 -6.23 0.25
CA GLY A 89 15.49 -6.76 -1.00
C GLY A 89 14.57 -6.55 -2.21
N ARG A 90 15.07 -6.90 -3.40
CA ARG A 90 14.27 -6.88 -4.64
C ARG A 90 13.09 -7.88 -4.55
N PRO A 91 11.85 -7.46 -4.86
CA PRO A 91 10.70 -8.36 -4.93
C PRO A 91 10.90 -9.51 -5.92
N LYS A 92 10.47 -10.73 -5.57
CA LYS A 92 10.50 -11.92 -6.43
C LYS A 92 9.08 -12.29 -6.88
N ALA A 93 8.92 -12.49 -8.19
CA ALA A 93 7.68 -13.00 -8.78
C ALA A 93 7.46 -14.48 -8.41
#